data_AF-A0A2E6NCQ2-F1
#
_entry.id   AF-A0A2E6NCQ2-F1
#
_cell.length_a   1.000
_cell.length_b   1.000
_cell.length_c   1.000
_cell.angle_alpha   90.00
_cell.angle_beta   90.00
_cell.angle_gamma   90.00
#
_symmetry.space_group_name_H-M   'P 1'
#
loop_
_entity.id
_entity.type
_entity.pdbx_description
1 polymer ?
#
loop_
_entity_poly.entity_id
_entity_poly.type
_entity_poly.pdbx_seq_one_letter_code
_entity_poly.pdbx_strand_id
1 'polypeptide(L)'
;MLEYIAIANAAYKTIRSAIQNGRELHSVGKHIAAFTNATDEVRKGKDKKKNSIWSKFTGKDESDLEEFMHLEDLKKKEEELKQLMIYLGRPGLHSDWVKFQVEARKRRQQDEKERELKKKELMDTLMLLTWIVGGAVVGGIALVVGIKIFMG
;
A
#
# COMPACT_ATOMS: atom_id res chain seq x y z
N MET A 1 -11.42 -4.30 -5.90
CA MET A 1 -12.25 -3.33 -5.13
C MET A 1 -13.30 -4.05 -4.30
N LEU A 2 -14.13 -4.91 -4.90
CA LEU A 2 -15.14 -5.71 -4.19
C LEU A 2 -14.60 -6.51 -3.00
N GLU A 3 -13.41 -7.10 -3.13
CA GLU A 3 -12.73 -7.80 -2.03
C GLU A 3 -12.50 -6.89 -0.81
N TYR A 4 -11.95 -5.69 -1.03
CA TYR A 4 -11.71 -4.72 0.05
C TYR A 4 -13.01 -4.21 0.68
N ILE A 5 -14.09 -4.07 -0.11
CA ILE A 5 -15.42 -3.74 0.43
C ILE A 5 -15.92 -4.86 1.36
N ALA A 6 -15.74 -6.13 0.97
CA ALA A 6 -16.10 -7.27 1.81
C ALA A 6 -15.29 -7.31 3.11
N ILE A 7 -13.98 -7.08 3.03
CA ILE A 7 -13.09 -7.00 4.21
C ILE A 7 -13.53 -5.87 5.15
N ALA A 8 -13.81 -4.68 4.60
CA ALA A 8 -14.28 -3.54 5.39
C ALA A 8 -15.60 -3.89 6.10
N ASN A 9 -16.59 -4.44 5.39
CA ASN A 9 -17.87 -4.80 5.98
C ASN A 9 -17.74 -5.90 7.06
N ALA A 10 -16.87 -6.90 6.84
CA ALA A 10 -16.61 -7.96 7.82
C ALA A 10 -15.94 -7.42 9.10
N ALA A 11 -14.94 -6.55 8.93
CA ALA A 11 -14.27 -5.89 10.04
C ALA A 11 -15.26 -5.02 10.84
N TYR A 12 -16.06 -4.21 10.14
CA TYR A 12 -17.08 -3.36 10.76
C TYR A 12 -18.12 -4.16 11.56
N LYS A 13 -18.63 -5.25 10.99
CA LYS A 13 -19.56 -6.16 11.68
C LYS A 13 -18.97 -6.70 12.98
N THR A 14 -17.69 -7.05 12.96
CA THR A 14 -16.99 -7.56 14.15
C THR A 14 -16.82 -6.48 15.21
N ILE A 15 -16.45 -5.25 14.81
CA ILE A 15 -16.35 -4.10 15.72
C ILE A 15 -17.71 -3.85 16.41
N ARG A 16 -18.78 -3.75 15.61
CA ARG A 16 -20.13 -3.48 16.14
C ARG A 16 -20.59 -4.57 17.10
N SER A 17 -20.41 -5.84 16.72
CA SER A 17 -20.81 -6.96 17.56
C SER A 17 -20.02 -7.02 18.86
N ALA A 18 -18.71 -6.76 18.82
CA ALA A 18 -17.90 -6.72 20.04
C ALA A 18 -18.35 -5.62 21.00
N ILE A 19 -18.64 -4.43 20.47
CA ILE A 19 -19.13 -3.30 21.25
C ILE A 19 -20.52 -3.58 21.84
N GLN A 20 -21.43 -4.16 21.05
CA GLN A 20 -22.75 -4.58 21.54
C GLN A 20 -22.65 -5.60 22.67
N ASN A 21 -21.64 -6.46 22.64
CA ASN A 21 -21.34 -7.44 23.68
C ASN A 21 -20.55 -6.86 24.87
N GLY A 22 -20.44 -5.53 24.98
CA GLY A 22 -19.77 -4.85 26.10
C GLY A 22 -18.25 -4.90 26.07
N ARG A 23 -17.62 -5.31 24.96
CA ARG A 23 -16.15 -5.29 24.85
C ARG A 23 -15.65 -3.87 24.59
N GLU A 24 -14.50 -3.56 25.19
CA GLU A 24 -13.86 -2.26 24.99
C GLU A 24 -13.27 -2.10 23.59
N LEU A 25 -13.20 -0.85 23.13
CA LEU A 25 -12.70 -0.48 21.80
C LEU A 25 -11.25 -0.91 21.56
N HIS A 26 -10.42 -0.90 22.61
CA HIS A 26 -9.04 -1.39 22.54
C HIS A 26 -8.95 -2.87 22.15
N SER A 27 -9.94 -3.68 22.54
CA SER A 27 -9.96 -5.12 22.28
C SER A 27 -10.23 -5.47 20.81
N VAL A 28 -10.72 -4.51 20.01
CA VAL A 28 -11.00 -4.67 18.57
C VAL A 28 -10.08 -3.82 17.69
N GLY A 29 -8.95 -3.32 18.22
CA GLY A 29 -7.99 -2.50 17.47
C GLY A 29 -7.52 -3.13 16.15
N LYS A 30 -7.35 -4.46 16.10
CA LYS A 30 -7.01 -5.18 14.86
C LYS A 30 -8.09 -5.03 13.79
N HIS A 31 -9.36 -5.10 14.17
CA HIS A 31 -10.48 -4.95 13.23
C HIS A 31 -10.66 -3.49 12.81
N ILE A 32 -10.41 -2.54 13.71
CA ILE A 32 -10.38 -1.10 13.37
C ILE A 32 -9.31 -0.84 12.30
N ALA A 33 -8.10 -1.36 12.50
CA ALA A 33 -7.03 -1.24 11.51
C ALA A 33 -7.37 -1.92 10.17
N ALA A 34 -7.97 -3.13 10.21
CA ALA A 34 -8.40 -3.84 9.01
C ALA A 34 -9.48 -3.07 8.23
N PHE A 35 -10.46 -2.49 8.94
CA PHE A 35 -11.48 -1.64 8.35
C PHE A 35 -10.86 -0.42 7.67
N THR A 36 -10.02 0.35 8.38
CA THR A 36 -9.43 1.59 7.84
C THR A 36 -8.47 1.34 6.69
N ASN A 37 -7.70 0.24 6.73
CA ASN A 37 -6.81 -0.11 5.63
C ASN A 37 -7.62 -0.54 4.39
N ALA A 38 -8.69 -1.31 4.59
CA ALA A 38 -9.57 -1.71 3.49
C ALA A 38 -10.28 -0.50 2.86
N THR A 39 -10.78 0.47 3.65
CA THR A 39 -11.39 1.69 3.10
C THR A 39 -10.38 2.53 2.30
N ASP A 40 -9.14 2.63 2.78
CA ASP A 40 -8.05 3.28 2.04
C ASP A 40 -7.77 2.57 0.70
N GLU A 41 -7.73 1.24 0.65
CA GLU A 41 -7.51 0.48 -0.59
C GLU A 41 -8.69 0.59 -1.57
N VAL A 42 -9.94 0.66 -1.09
CA VAL A 42 -11.11 0.96 -1.94
C VAL A 42 -10.95 2.32 -2.61
N ARG A 43 -10.57 3.35 -1.84
CA ARG A 43 -10.33 4.72 -2.35
C ARG A 43 -9.21 4.77 -3.39
N LYS A 44 -8.06 4.14 -3.10
CA LYS A 44 -6.95 4.03 -4.06
C LYS A 44 -7.35 3.28 -5.33
N GLY A 45 -8.16 2.22 -5.19
CA GLY A 45 -8.68 1.44 -6.32
C GLY A 45 -9.53 2.30 -7.26
N LYS A 46 -10.37 3.19 -6.72
CA LYS A 46 -11.13 4.17 -7.49
C LYS A 46 -10.23 5.12 -8.25
N ASP A 47 -9.24 5.70 -7.58
CA ASP A 47 -8.33 6.67 -8.21
C ASP A 47 -7.54 6.02 -9.36
N LYS A 48 -7.10 4.77 -9.19
CA LYS A 48 -6.46 3.99 -10.26
C LYS A 48 -7.40 3.70 -11.43
N LYS A 49 -8.65 3.31 -11.16
CA LYS A 49 -9.66 3.03 -12.20
C LYS A 49 -10.02 4.30 -12.99
N LYS A 50 -10.17 5.44 -12.32
CA LYS A 50 -10.42 6.76 -12.94
C LYS A 50 -9.25 7.23 -13.81
N ASN A 51 -8.02 6.92 -13.42
CA ASN A 51 -6.80 7.31 -14.14
C ASN A 51 -6.43 6.35 -15.29
N SER A 52 -7.09 5.19 -15.42
CA SER A 52 -6.86 4.27 -16.53
C SER A 52 -7.46 4.82 -17.83
N ILE A 53 -6.66 4.87 -18.90
CA ILE A 53 -7.11 5.31 -20.24
C ILE A 53 -8.26 4.42 -20.76
N TRP A 54 -8.29 3.16 -20.34
CA TRP A 54 -9.27 2.17 -20.78
C TRP A 54 -10.68 2.39 -20.18
N SER A 55 -10.78 2.94 -18.96
CA SER A 55 -12.09 3.17 -18.32
C SER A 55 -12.87 4.34 -18.92
N LYS A 56 -12.19 5.30 -19.54
CA LYS A 56 -12.80 6.44 -20.23
C LYS A 56 -13.45 6.08 -21.57
N PHE A 57 -13.08 4.93 -22.15
CA PHE A 57 -13.57 4.50 -23.47
C PHE A 57 -14.80 3.58 -23.38
N THR A 58 -15.03 2.91 -22.24
CA THR A 58 -16.00 1.81 -22.12
C THR A 58 -17.33 2.17 -21.46
N GLY A 59 -17.79 3.43 -21.55
CA GLY A 59 -19.10 3.95 -21.07
C GLY A 59 -19.89 3.02 -20.13
N LYS A 60 -19.71 3.17 -18.82
CA LYS A 60 -20.34 2.32 -17.78
C LYS A 60 -20.90 3.17 -16.62
N ASP A 61 -21.98 3.89 -16.88
CA ASP A 61 -22.62 4.76 -15.88
C ASP A 61 -23.22 3.96 -14.69
N GLU A 62 -23.72 2.74 -14.91
CA GLU A 62 -24.28 1.90 -13.83
C GLU A 62 -23.22 1.44 -12.81
N SER A 63 -22.00 1.15 -13.27
CA SER A 63 -20.90 0.73 -12.38
C SER A 63 -20.42 1.88 -11.48
N ASP A 64 -20.53 3.12 -11.95
CA ASP A 64 -20.04 4.29 -11.23
C ASP A 64 -21.01 4.72 -10.13
N LEU A 65 -22.33 4.53 -10.34
CA LEU A 65 -23.35 4.74 -9.31
C LEU A 65 -23.22 3.71 -8.17
N GLU A 66 -23.09 2.43 -8.48
CA GLU A 66 -22.92 1.37 -7.46
C GLU A 66 -21.65 1.61 -6.62
N GLU A 67 -20.55 1.98 -7.28
CA GLU A 67 -19.30 2.33 -6.61
C GLU A 67 -19.45 3.55 -5.70
N PHE A 68 -20.17 4.59 -6.15
CA PHE A 68 -20.50 5.75 -5.34
C PHE A 68 -21.30 5.35 -4.09
N MET A 69 -22.33 4.52 -4.25
CA MET A 69 -23.18 4.06 -3.15
C MET A 69 -22.38 3.26 -2.10
N HIS A 70 -21.47 2.40 -2.54
CA HIS A 70 -20.57 1.68 -1.63
C HIS A 70 -19.63 2.62 -0.86
N LEU A 71 -19.09 3.65 -1.52
CA LEU A 71 -18.22 4.63 -0.86
C LEU A 71 -18.99 5.46 0.17
N GLU A 72 -20.23 5.85 -0.13
CA GLU A 72 -21.07 6.58 0.80
C GLU A 72 -21.45 5.71 2.01
N ASP A 73 -21.73 4.43 1.78
CA ASP A 73 -21.95 3.45 2.85
C ASP A 73 -20.70 3.26 3.74
N LEU A 74 -19.51 3.17 3.14
CA LEU A 74 -18.24 3.13 3.91
C LEU A 74 -18.03 4.41 4.72
N LYS A 75 -18.35 5.57 4.15
CA LYS A 75 -18.24 6.88 4.84
C LYS A 75 -19.17 6.95 6.04
N LYS A 76 -20.39 6.43 5.94
CA LYS A 76 -21.32 6.31 7.08
C LYS A 76 -20.71 5.43 8.18
N LYS A 77 -20.15 4.27 7.82
CA LYS A 77 -19.46 3.38 8.77
C LYS A 77 -18.25 4.04 9.44
N GLU A 78 -17.49 4.86 8.71
CA GLU A 78 -16.38 5.64 9.28
C GLU A 78 -16.87 6.68 10.30
N GLU A 79 -17.96 7.39 10.02
CA GLU A 79 -18.55 8.34 10.98
C GLU A 79 -19.12 7.62 12.21
N GLU A 80 -19.79 6.48 12.03
CA GLU A 80 -20.23 5.63 13.14
C GLU A 80 -19.04 5.15 13.99
N LEU A 81 -17.96 4.70 13.35
CA LEU A 81 -16.73 4.31 14.06
C LEU A 81 -16.14 5.48 14.84
N LYS A 82 -16.09 6.67 14.25
CA LYS A 82 -15.63 7.89 14.93
C LYS A 82 -16.50 8.22 16.14
N GLN A 83 -17.82 8.13 16.03
CA GLN A 83 -18.73 8.31 17.15
C GLN A 83 -18.45 7.28 18.25
N LEU A 84 -18.26 6.00 17.90
CA LEU A 84 -17.88 4.96 18.86
C LEU A 84 -16.57 5.29 19.57
N MET A 85 -15.57 5.83 18.87
CA MET A 85 -14.31 6.27 19.48
C MET A 85 -14.47 7.45 20.42
N ILE A 86 -15.43 8.34 20.17
CA ILE A 86 -15.71 9.50 21.02
C ILE A 86 -16.49 9.10 22.27
N TYR A 87 -17.51 8.26 22.13
CA TYR A 87 -18.43 7.92 23.23
C TYR A 87 -17.94 6.77 24.10
N LEU A 88 -17.25 5.78 23.51
CA LEU A 88 -16.81 4.57 24.22
C LEU A 88 -15.29 4.56 24.49
N GLY A 89 -14.57 5.50 23.90
CA GLY A 89 -13.13 5.62 24.05
C GLY A 89 -12.72 6.61 25.14
N ARG A 90 -11.41 6.68 25.37
CA ARG A 90 -10.80 7.76 26.17
C ARG A 90 -11.05 9.13 25.50
N PRO A 91 -11.21 10.23 26.26
CA PRO A 91 -11.18 11.58 25.70
C PRO A 91 -9.98 11.79 24.76
N GLY A 92 -10.25 12.31 23.57
CA GLY A 92 -9.23 12.56 22.53
C GLY A 92 -8.78 11.34 21.72
N LEU A 93 -9.31 10.14 21.99
CA LEU A 93 -8.87 8.89 21.33
C LEU A 93 -8.91 8.96 19.80
N HIS A 94 -9.97 9.53 19.22
CA HIS A 94 -10.07 9.69 17.77
C HIS A 94 -8.96 10.61 17.21
N SER A 95 -8.64 11.70 17.90
CA SER A 95 -7.57 12.61 17.46
C SER A 95 -6.20 11.92 17.49
N ASP A 96 -5.92 11.21 18.58
CA ASP A 96 -4.67 10.45 18.73
C ASP A 96 -4.58 9.34 17.67
N TRP A 97 -5.70 8.68 17.38
CA TRP A 97 -5.77 7.67 16.33
C TRP A 97 -5.47 8.24 14.94
N VAL A 98 -6.04 9.39 14.58
CA VAL A 98 -5.76 10.05 13.30
C VAL A 98 -4.27 10.39 13.19
N LYS A 99 -3.66 10.92 14.26
CA LYS A 99 -2.21 11.19 14.30
C LYS A 99 -1.41 9.91 14.08
N PHE A 100 -1.77 8.84 14.78
CA PHE A 100 -1.13 7.53 14.63
C PHE A 100 -1.23 7.02 13.18
N GLN A 101 -2.38 7.16 12.51
CA GLN A 101 -2.55 6.75 11.12
C GLN A 101 -1.66 7.55 10.16
N VAL A 102 -1.53 8.86 10.38
CA VAL A 102 -0.65 9.74 9.58
C VAL A 102 0.81 9.31 9.76
N GLU A 103 1.25 9.10 10.99
CA GLU A 103 2.61 8.62 11.28
C GLU A 103 2.86 7.24 10.68
N ALA A 104 1.92 6.30 10.81
CA ALA A 104 2.02 4.97 10.22
C ALA A 104 2.12 5.04 8.69
N ARG A 105 1.37 5.95 8.04
CA ARG A 105 1.47 6.17 6.59
C ARG A 105 2.84 6.75 6.21
N LYS A 106 3.36 7.71 6.97
CA LYS A 106 4.69 8.29 6.76
C LYS A 106 5.79 7.24 6.89
N ARG A 107 5.74 6.40 7.93
CA ARG A 107 6.68 5.29 8.12
C ARG A 107 6.66 4.32 6.94
N ARG A 108 5.47 3.87 6.49
CA ARG A 108 5.36 2.98 5.33
C ARG A 108 6.00 3.56 4.06
N GLN A 109 5.80 4.86 3.81
CA GLN A 109 6.43 5.53 2.66
C GLN A 109 7.95 5.65 2.79
N GLN A 110 8.46 5.88 4.01
CA GLN A 110 9.90 5.90 4.27
C GLN A 110 10.50 4.50 4.05
N ASP A 111 9.87 3.46 4.60
CA ASP A 111 10.30 2.07 4.44
C ASP A 111 10.28 1.62 2.97
N GLU A 112 9.31 2.08 2.17
CA GLU A 112 9.26 1.84 0.72
C GLU A 112 10.44 2.51 0.00
N LYS A 113 10.71 3.78 0.29
CA LYS A 113 11.85 4.52 -0.29
C LYS A 113 13.18 3.88 0.08
N GLU A 114 13.38 3.49 1.33
CA GLU A 114 14.60 2.81 1.77
C GLU A 114 14.78 1.46 1.07
N ARG A 115 13.68 0.71 0.86
CA ARG A 115 13.71 -0.55 0.10
C ARG A 115 14.07 -0.32 -1.37
N GLU A 116 13.57 0.75 -1.99
CA GLU A 116 13.93 1.13 -3.35
C GLU A 116 15.40 1.55 -3.46
N LEU A 117 15.91 2.32 -2.50
CA LEU A 117 17.32 2.71 -2.44
C LEU A 117 18.23 1.50 -2.32
N LYS A 118 17.96 0.59 -1.38
CA LYS A 118 18.73 -0.65 -1.22
C LYS A 118 18.73 -1.50 -2.49
N LYS A 119 17.59 -1.58 -3.19
CA LYS A 119 17.51 -2.29 -4.48
C LYS A 119 18.39 -1.63 -5.55
N LYS A 120 18.42 -0.30 -5.61
CA LYS A 120 19.29 0.44 -6.53
C LYS A 120 20.76 0.22 -6.21
N GLU A 121 21.15 0.33 -4.95
CA GLU A 121 22.53 0.09 -4.52
C GLU A 121 23.02 -1.32 -4.87
N LEU A 122 22.17 -2.34 -4.66
CA LEU A 122 22.48 -3.72 -5.06
C LEU A 122 22.64 -3.85 -6.58
N MET A 123 21.77 -3.21 -7.36
CA MET A 123 21.81 -3.25 -8.82
C MET A 123 23.04 -2.51 -9.38
N ASP A 124 23.37 -1.34 -8.82
CA ASP A 124 24.55 -0.57 -9.18
C ASP A 124 25.84 -1.34 -8.85
N THR A 125 25.89 -1.99 -7.68
CA THR A 125 27.03 -2.85 -7.30
C THR A 125 27.18 -4.04 -8.26
N LEU A 126 26.08 -4.67 -8.64
CA LEU A 126 26.08 -5.80 -9.57
C LEU A 126 26.49 -5.38 -10.99
N MET A 127 26.00 -4.22 -11.46
CA MET A 127 26.43 -3.64 -12.73
C MET A 127 27.93 -3.32 -12.72
N LEU A 128 28.44 -2.70 -11.65
CA LEU A 128 29.86 -2.38 -11.52
C LEU A 128 30.73 -3.66 -11.56
N LEU A 129 30.34 -4.70 -10.82
CA LEU A 129 31.02 -6.00 -10.86
C LEU A 129 31.01 -6.61 -12.26
N THR A 130 29.87 -6.52 -12.96
CA THR A 130 29.74 -7.03 -14.34
C THR A 130 30.68 -6.30 -15.29
N TRP A 131 30.79 -4.97 -15.17
CA TRP A 131 31.73 -4.16 -15.96
C TRP A 131 33.20 -4.50 -15.67
N ILE A 132 33.57 -4.69 -14.40
CA ILE A 132 34.94 -5.06 -14.01
C ILE A 132 35.32 -6.44 -14.56
N VAL A 133 34.45 -7.44 -14.35
CA VAL A 133 34.71 -8.81 -14.82
C VAL A 133 34.72 -8.86 -16.35
N GLY A 134 33.75 -8.21 -17.01
CA GLY A 134 33.69 -8.13 -18.47
C GLY A 134 34.93 -7.44 -19.06
N GLY A 135 35.36 -6.33 -18.46
CA GLY A 135 36.57 -5.61 -18.86
C GLY A 135 37.84 -6.45 -18.68
N ALA A 136 37.97 -7.19 -17.58
CA ALA A 136 39.11 -8.08 -17.36
C ALA A 136 39.16 -9.24 -18.36
N VAL A 137 38.00 -9.83 -18.70
CA VAL A 137 37.92 -10.89 -19.71
C VAL A 137 38.28 -10.37 -21.10
N VAL A 138 37.72 -9.24 -21.52
CA VAL A 138 38.02 -8.63 -22.82
C VAL A 138 39.49 -8.20 -22.91
N GLY A 139 40.01 -7.55 -21.86
CA GLY A 139 41.42 -7.15 -21.79
C GLY A 139 42.38 -8.35 -21.82
N GLY A 140 42.05 -9.43 -21.12
CA GLY A 140 42.82 -10.68 -21.14
C GLY A 140 42.85 -11.33 -22.52
N ILE A 141 41.71 -11.40 -23.22
CA ILE A 141 41.64 -11.93 -24.59
C ILE A 141 42.48 -11.07 -25.55
N ALA A 142 42.35 -9.73 -25.46
CA ALA A 142 43.11 -8.82 -26.31
C ALA A 142 44.63 -8.97 -26.14
N LEU A 143 45.11 -9.15 -24.90
CA LEU A 143 46.52 -9.39 -24.61
C LEU A 143 47.03 -10.69 -25.24
N VAL A 144 46.28 -11.79 -25.09
CA VAL A 144 46.66 -13.09 -25.66
C VAL A 144 46.73 -13.03 -27.19
N VAL A 145 45.76 -12.37 -27.83
CA VAL A 145 45.73 -12.17 -29.28
C VAL A 145 46.92 -11.30 -29.74
N GLY A 146 47.19 -10.19 -29.04
CA GLY A 146 48.30 -9.30 -29.36
C GLY A 146 49.67 -9.99 -29.26
N ILE A 147 49.90 -10.78 -28.20
CA ILE A 147 51.14 -11.56 -28.03
C ILE A 147 51.32 -12.57 -29.16
N LYS A 148 50.24 -13.24 -29.59
CA LYS A 148 50.29 -14.22 -30.68
C LYS A 148 50.64 -13.59 -32.03
N ILE A 149 50.14 -12.38 -32.30
CA ILE A 149 50.44 -11.64 -33.54
C ILE A 149 51.89 -11.13 -33.55
N PHE A 150 52.45 -10.75 -32.39
CA PHE A 150 53.82 -10.24 -32.31
C PHE A 150 54.91 -11.32 -32.43
N MET A 151 54.62 -12.57 -32.01
CA MET A 151 55.58 -13.69 -32.06
C MET A 151 55.50 -14.56 -33.34
N GLY A 152 54.51 -14.35 -34.19
CA GLY A 152 54.33 -15.07 -35.47
C GLY A 152 54.73 -14.21 -36.65
#